data_AF-A0A7H8PHE0-F1
#
_entry.id   AF-A0A7H8PHE0-F1
#
_cell.length_a   1.000
_cell.length_b   1.000
_cell.length_c   1.000
_cell.angle_alpha   90.00
_cell.angle_beta   90.00
_cell.angle_gamma   90.00
#
_symmetry.space_group_name_H-M   'P 1'
#
loop_
_entity.id
_entity.type
_entity.pdbx_description
1 polymer ?
#
loop_
_entity_poly.entity_id
_entity_poly.type
_entity_poly.pdbx_seq_one_letter_code
_entity_poly.pdbx_strand_id
1 'polypeptide(L)'
;MEEGCRIADAMNTYNSALGIIKTKGYKVFFYPSNTEDFHGDFIAVKGLRQFMGSDPLRVLGLISIWENTGDDWQSYIPEEDIYDKVLSWALPDSVEDYNKLTDREFNDFVTNYRLFFREILNKPFPEDPTRQEMFDLIDPLCNK
;
A
#
# COMPACT_ATOMS: atom_id res chain seq x y z
N MET A 1 11.11 -5.84 -26.31
CA MET A 1 10.98 -6.27 -24.91
C MET A 1 10.38 -5.10 -24.18
N GLU A 2 9.25 -5.28 -23.51
CA GLU A 2 8.73 -4.24 -22.61
C GLU A 2 9.66 -4.19 -21.39
N GLU A 3 10.25 -3.03 -21.13
CA GLU A 3 10.98 -2.82 -19.88
C GLU A 3 9.95 -2.73 -18.75
N GLY A 4 10.17 -3.48 -17.66
CA GLY A 4 9.33 -3.39 -16.48
C GLY A 4 9.32 -1.97 -15.91
N CYS A 5 8.17 -1.53 -15.38
CA CYS A 5 8.01 -0.19 -14.80
C CYS A 5 7.85 -0.27 -13.28
N ARG A 6 8.65 0.48 -12.53
CA ARG A 6 8.49 0.68 -11.08
C ARG A 6 8.16 2.14 -10.81
N ILE A 7 6.98 2.37 -10.24
CA ILE A 7 6.54 3.69 -9.74
C ILE A 7 6.45 3.58 -8.22
N ALA A 8 7.00 4.56 -7.51
CA ALA A 8 6.94 4.67 -6.06
C ALA A 8 6.41 6.05 -5.67
N ASP A 9 5.94 6.19 -4.44
CA ASP A 9 5.58 7.50 -3.89
C ASP A 9 6.81 8.41 -3.89
N ALA A 10 6.73 9.47 -4.69
CA ALA A 10 7.72 10.52 -4.81
C ALA A 10 7.08 11.75 -5.44
N MET A 11 7.60 12.95 -5.12
CA MET A 11 7.03 14.22 -5.56
C MET A 11 6.92 14.36 -7.10
N ASN A 12 7.73 13.63 -7.88
CA ASN A 12 7.61 13.61 -9.34
C ASN A 12 6.32 12.96 -9.85
N THR A 13 5.64 12.14 -9.03
CA THR A 13 4.35 11.51 -9.36
C THR A 13 3.15 12.42 -9.09
N TYR A 14 3.33 13.47 -8.27
CA TYR A 14 2.22 14.28 -7.76
C TYR A 14 1.51 15.05 -8.86
N ASN A 15 2.24 15.58 -9.83
CA ASN A 15 1.63 16.29 -10.96
C ASN A 15 0.77 15.36 -11.84
N SER A 16 1.22 14.11 -12.03
CA SER A 16 0.44 13.10 -12.73
C SER A 16 -0.85 12.77 -11.98
N ALA A 17 -0.79 12.61 -10.66
CA ALA A 17 -1.96 12.38 -9.82
C ALA A 17 -2.97 13.54 -9.92
N LEU A 18 -2.50 14.79 -9.80
CA LEU A 18 -3.33 15.99 -9.99
C LEU A 18 -3.97 16.04 -11.38
N GLY A 19 -3.21 15.67 -12.42
CA GLY A 19 -3.73 15.54 -13.78
C GLY A 19 -4.90 14.57 -13.87
N ILE A 20 -4.74 13.37 -13.30
CA ILE A 20 -5.80 12.33 -13.26
C ILE A 20 -7.02 12.81 -12.47
N ILE A 21 -6.82 13.44 -11.30
CA ILE A 21 -7.92 13.98 -10.49
C ILE A 21 -8.75 14.98 -11.32
N LYS A 22 -8.08 15.85 -12.08
CA LYS A 22 -8.74 16.83 -12.97
C LYS A 22 -9.47 16.16 -14.13
N THR A 23 -8.92 15.12 -14.77
CA THR A 23 -9.61 14.41 -15.86
C THR A 23 -10.85 13.66 -15.36
N LYS A 24 -10.85 13.22 -14.09
CA LYS A 24 -12.05 12.70 -13.41
C LYS A 24 -13.11 13.76 -13.10
N GLY A 25 -12.84 15.05 -13.39
CA GLY A 25 -13.79 16.15 -13.24
C GLY A 25 -13.82 16.79 -11.85
N TYR A 26 -12.80 16.54 -11.02
CA TYR A 26 -12.65 17.20 -9.73
C TYR A 26 -11.93 18.54 -9.89
N LYS A 27 -12.33 19.52 -9.08
CA LYS A 27 -11.54 20.73 -8.83
C LYS A 27 -10.60 20.46 -7.66
N VAL A 28 -9.35 20.89 -7.78
CA VAL A 28 -8.35 20.71 -6.72
C VAL A 28 -8.02 22.06 -6.09
N PHE A 29 -7.89 22.06 -4.76
CA PHE A 29 -7.50 23.19 -3.94
C PHE A 29 -6.37 22.75 -2.99
N PHE A 30 -5.66 23.73 -2.45
CA PHE A 30 -4.75 23.54 -1.34
C PHE A 30 -5.24 24.37 -0.16
N TYR A 31 -5.48 23.73 0.97
CA TYR A 31 -5.92 24.36 2.21
C TYR A 31 -4.70 24.53 3.12
N PRO A 32 -4.17 25.75 3.25
CA PRO A 32 -2.93 25.99 3.98
C PRO A 32 -3.12 25.74 5.49
N SER A 33 -2.10 25.16 6.12
CA SER A 33 -1.99 25.11 7.58
C SER A 33 -0.93 26.10 8.05
N ASN A 34 -1.13 26.67 9.25
CA ASN A 34 -0.20 27.60 9.89
C ASN A 34 0.81 26.89 10.81
N THR A 35 0.88 25.57 10.76
CA THR A 35 1.83 24.75 11.55
C THR A 35 3.18 24.67 10.83
N GLU A 36 4.30 24.79 11.55
CA GLU A 36 5.64 24.75 10.97
C GLU A 36 5.96 23.41 10.27
N ASP A 37 5.42 22.30 10.78
CA ASP A 37 5.71 20.94 10.28
C ASP A 37 4.81 20.48 9.12
N PHE A 38 3.77 21.25 8.80
CA PHE A 38 2.76 20.83 7.84
C PHE A 38 2.22 22.02 7.06
N HIS A 39 2.47 22.06 5.74
CA HIS A 39 2.09 23.18 4.88
C HIS A 39 0.59 23.27 4.61
N GLY A 40 -0.16 22.19 4.83
CA GLY A 40 -1.59 22.11 4.54
C GLY A 40 -1.97 20.86 3.75
N ASP A 41 -3.25 20.79 3.38
CA ASP A 41 -3.84 19.63 2.73
C ASP A 41 -4.30 19.93 1.30
N PHE A 42 -4.20 18.94 0.42
CA PHE A 42 -4.86 18.96 -0.87
C PHE A 42 -6.33 18.57 -0.71
N ILE A 43 -7.23 19.30 -1.35
CA ILE A 43 -8.67 19.01 -1.35
C ILE A 43 -9.16 18.85 -2.80
N ALA A 44 -9.85 17.76 -3.10
CA ALA A 44 -10.54 17.55 -4.37
C ALA A 44 -12.07 17.59 -4.20
N VAL A 45 -12.76 18.37 -5.04
CA VAL A 45 -14.22 18.59 -4.95
C VAL A 45 -14.92 18.28 -6.28
N LYS A 46 -16.00 17.50 -6.22
CA LYS A 46 -16.91 17.23 -7.37
C LYS A 46 -18.36 17.12 -6.89
N GLY A 47 -19.15 18.16 -7.16
CA GLY A 47 -20.51 18.27 -6.62
C GLY A 47 -20.48 18.40 -5.09
N LEU A 48 -21.17 17.51 -4.38
CA LEU A 48 -21.21 17.48 -2.91
C LEU A 48 -20.08 16.64 -2.28
N ARG A 49 -19.21 16.00 -3.09
CA ARG A 49 -18.14 15.13 -2.60
C ARG A 49 -16.85 15.92 -2.42
N GLN A 50 -16.16 15.67 -1.31
CA GLN A 50 -14.90 16.30 -0.94
C GLN A 50 -13.93 15.25 -0.41
N PHE A 51 -12.69 15.28 -0.89
CA PHE A 51 -11.62 14.37 -0.48
C PHE A 51 -10.39 15.17 -0.09
N MET A 52 -9.78 14.87 1.05
CA MET A 52 -8.69 15.65 1.64
C MET A 52 -7.52 14.74 2.01
N GLY A 53 -6.29 15.17 1.72
CA GLY A 53 -5.10 14.45 2.14
C GLY A 53 -3.82 15.29 2.02
N SER A 54 -2.78 14.86 2.71
CA SER A 54 -1.48 15.57 2.80
C SER A 54 -0.71 15.65 1.49
N ASP A 55 -1.05 14.82 0.51
CA ASP A 55 -0.42 14.80 -0.81
C ASP A 55 -1.42 14.36 -1.91
N PRO A 56 -1.12 14.64 -3.19
CA PRO A 56 -2.02 14.30 -4.29
C PRO A 56 -2.26 12.80 -4.51
N LEU A 57 -1.32 11.92 -4.13
CA LEU A 57 -1.51 10.48 -4.29
C LEU A 57 -2.55 9.96 -3.29
N ARG A 58 -2.50 10.42 -2.03
CA ARG A 58 -3.53 10.11 -1.03
C ARG A 58 -4.91 10.57 -1.47
N VAL A 59 -5.03 11.80 -1.98
CA VAL A 59 -6.31 12.32 -2.49
C VAL A 59 -6.82 11.47 -3.66
N LEU A 60 -5.96 11.07 -4.59
CA LEU A 60 -6.33 10.17 -5.69
C LEU A 60 -6.76 8.78 -5.17
N GLY A 61 -6.10 8.27 -4.13
CA GLY A 61 -6.46 7.03 -3.45
C GLY A 61 -7.86 7.11 -2.84
N LEU A 62 -8.15 8.16 -2.08
CA LEU A 62 -9.48 8.39 -1.47
C LEU A 62 -10.59 8.50 -2.51
N ILE A 63 -10.35 9.25 -3.59
CA ILE A 63 -11.29 9.32 -4.73
C ILE A 63 -11.53 7.93 -5.30
N SER A 64 -10.47 7.15 -5.50
CA SER A 64 -10.58 5.81 -6.07
C SER A 64 -11.34 4.85 -5.15
N ILE A 65 -11.17 4.93 -3.84
CA ILE A 65 -11.97 4.16 -2.87
C ILE A 65 -13.45 4.50 -3.07
N TRP A 66 -13.82 5.77 -2.95
CA TRP A 66 -15.23 6.18 -3.07
C TRP A 66 -15.82 5.91 -4.47
N GLU A 67 -15.05 6.04 -5.55
CA GLU A 67 -15.54 5.71 -6.89
C GLU A 67 -15.85 4.22 -7.06
N ASN A 68 -15.21 3.34 -6.28
CA ASN A 68 -15.46 1.89 -6.33
C ASN A 68 -16.54 1.42 -5.34
N THR A 69 -16.68 2.10 -4.19
CA THR A 69 -17.56 1.64 -3.09
C THR A 69 -18.76 2.55 -2.86
N GLY A 70 -18.76 3.76 -3.42
CA GLY A 70 -19.81 4.75 -3.25
C GLY A 70 -19.84 5.34 -1.84
N ASP A 71 -21.03 5.80 -1.43
CA ASP A 71 -21.23 6.45 -0.13
C ASP A 71 -21.11 5.46 1.05
N ASP A 72 -21.26 4.16 0.78
CA ASP A 72 -21.15 3.07 1.78
C ASP A 72 -19.69 2.62 2.01
N TRP A 73 -18.69 3.41 1.60
CA TRP A 73 -17.28 3.05 1.68
C TRP A 73 -16.80 2.65 3.08
N GLN A 74 -17.42 3.19 4.13
CA GLN A 74 -17.11 2.83 5.53
C GLN A 74 -17.65 1.47 5.94
N SER A 75 -18.72 1.02 5.28
CA SER A 75 -19.37 -0.27 5.53
C SER A 75 -18.84 -1.35 4.58
N TYR A 76 -18.01 -0.98 3.60
CA TYR A 76 -17.27 -1.94 2.79
C TYR A 76 -16.19 -2.60 3.65
N ILE A 77 -16.55 -3.74 4.24
CA ILE A 77 -15.63 -4.59 4.99
C ILE A 77 -15.26 -5.75 4.06
N PRO A 78 -14.01 -5.82 3.55
CA PRO A 78 -13.57 -7.02 2.85
C PRO A 78 -13.70 -8.25 3.78
N GLU A 79 -13.93 -9.43 3.21
CA GLU A 79 -14.05 -10.68 4.00
C GLU A 79 -12.80 -10.97 4.84
N GLU A 80 -11.66 -10.40 4.45
CA GLU A 80 -10.36 -10.53 5.09
C GLU A 80 -9.77 -9.14 5.41
N ASP A 81 -9.14 -8.99 6.59
CA ASP A 81 -8.32 -7.83 6.91
C ASP A 81 -6.97 -7.91 6.17
N ILE A 82 -6.97 -7.43 4.93
CA ILE A 82 -5.81 -7.48 4.04
C ILE A 82 -4.65 -6.65 4.60
N TYR A 83 -4.93 -5.56 5.32
CA TYR A 83 -3.89 -4.68 5.87
C TYR A 83 -3.10 -5.41 6.96
N ASP A 84 -3.79 -5.96 7.96
CA ASP A 84 -3.17 -6.71 9.05
C ASP A 84 -2.44 -7.97 8.53
N LYS A 85 -2.99 -8.64 7.52
CA LYS A 85 -2.35 -9.78 6.88
C LYS A 85 -1.02 -9.42 6.21
N VAL A 86 -0.98 -8.33 5.43
CA VAL A 86 0.27 -7.89 4.78
C VAL A 86 1.31 -7.47 5.81
N LEU A 87 0.90 -6.76 6.88
CA LEU A 87 1.82 -6.33 7.93
C LEU A 87 2.37 -7.49 8.77
N SER A 88 1.53 -8.41 9.22
CA SER A 88 1.96 -9.57 10.02
C SER A 88 2.97 -10.45 9.30
N TRP A 89 2.87 -10.55 7.98
CA TRP A 89 3.88 -11.22 7.16
C TRP A 89 5.21 -10.48 7.12
N ALA A 90 5.18 -9.16 7.03
CA ALA A 90 6.36 -8.30 6.85
C ALA A 90 7.07 -7.94 8.15
N LEU A 91 6.39 -8.09 9.29
CA LEU A 91 6.87 -7.73 10.62
C LEU A 91 6.61 -8.91 11.59
N PRO A 92 7.25 -10.07 11.40
CA PRO A 92 7.12 -11.18 12.34
C PRO A 92 7.80 -10.83 13.68
N ASP A 93 7.14 -11.09 14.80
CA ASP A 93 7.77 -10.97 16.13
C ASP A 93 8.65 -12.19 16.42
N SER A 94 8.25 -13.35 15.92
CA SER A 94 8.99 -14.62 16.04
C SER A 94 8.55 -15.65 15.01
N VAL A 95 9.28 -16.76 14.91
CA VAL A 95 8.86 -17.93 14.11
C VAL A 95 7.46 -18.45 14.51
N GLU A 96 7.03 -18.22 15.75
CA GLU A 96 5.70 -18.64 16.22
C GLU A 96 4.57 -17.97 15.45
N ASP A 97 4.79 -16.80 14.85
CA ASP A 97 3.78 -16.16 14.01
C ASP A 97 3.52 -16.94 12.73
N TYR A 98 4.55 -17.59 12.19
CA TYR A 98 4.40 -18.50 11.05
C TYR A 98 3.88 -19.88 11.46
N ASN A 99 4.14 -20.33 12.69
CA ASN A 99 3.58 -21.59 13.20
C ASN A 99 2.07 -21.52 13.39
N LYS A 100 1.51 -20.32 13.60
CA LYS A 100 0.05 -20.10 13.66
C LYS A 100 -0.63 -20.24 12.30
N LEU A 101 0.11 -20.11 11.20
CA LEU A 101 -0.42 -20.25 9.84
C LEU A 101 -0.68 -21.72 9.51
N THR A 102 -1.85 -21.97 8.92
CA THR A 102 -2.10 -23.25 8.24
C THR A 102 -1.08 -23.45 7.11
N ASP A 103 -0.88 -24.70 6.70
CA ASP A 103 0.06 -24.99 5.60
C ASP A 103 -0.33 -24.28 4.30
N ARG A 104 -1.63 -24.09 4.07
CA ARG A 104 -2.12 -23.31 2.93
C ARG A 104 -1.69 -21.85 3.03
N GLU A 105 -1.94 -21.20 4.17
CA GLU A 105 -1.57 -19.79 4.37
C GLU A 105 -0.06 -19.58 4.31
N PHE A 106 0.71 -20.52 4.85
CA PHE A 106 2.17 -20.49 4.77
C PHE A 106 2.66 -20.64 3.32
N ASN A 107 2.08 -21.54 2.53
CA ASN A 107 2.41 -21.70 1.11
C ASN A 107 2.04 -20.46 0.28
N ASP A 108 0.89 -19.82 0.57
CA ASP A 108 0.49 -18.57 -0.07
C ASP A 108 1.48 -17.45 0.26
N PHE A 109 1.90 -17.35 1.52
CA PHE A 109 2.93 -16.42 1.98
C PHE A 109 4.29 -16.65 1.28
N VAL A 110 4.78 -17.90 1.23
CA VAL A 110 6.04 -18.28 0.54
C VAL A 110 5.98 -17.87 -0.94
N THR A 111 4.85 -18.09 -1.61
CA THR A 111 4.65 -17.71 -3.02
C THR A 111 4.76 -16.18 -3.20
N ASN A 112 4.11 -15.41 -2.32
CA ASN A 112 4.17 -13.94 -2.37
C ASN A 112 5.57 -13.41 -2.07
N TYR A 113 6.27 -13.98 -1.10
CA TYR A 113 7.61 -13.55 -0.73
C TYR A 113 8.67 -13.93 -1.76
N ARG A 114 8.47 -15.04 -2.50
CA ARG A 114 9.30 -15.36 -3.66
C ARG A 114 9.23 -14.26 -4.72
N LEU A 115 8.03 -13.71 -4.98
CA LEU A 115 7.87 -12.56 -5.88
C LEU A 115 8.56 -11.32 -5.32
N PHE A 116 8.37 -11.00 -4.04
CA PHE A 116 9.01 -9.85 -3.39
C PHE A 116 10.54 -9.90 -3.49
N PHE A 117 11.15 -11.05 -3.17
CA PHE A 117 12.60 -11.21 -3.24
C PHE A 117 13.13 -11.08 -4.67
N ARG A 118 12.43 -11.67 -5.64
CA ARG A 118 12.84 -11.61 -7.05
C ARG A 118 12.68 -10.21 -7.64
N GLU A 119 11.49 -9.63 -7.51
CA GLU A 119 11.11 -8.40 -8.24
C GLU A 119 11.51 -7.12 -7.50
N ILE A 120 11.56 -7.13 -6.16
CA ILE A 120 11.82 -5.93 -5.37
C ILE A 120 13.23 -5.92 -4.79
N LEU A 121 13.69 -7.03 -4.22
CA LEU A 121 15.02 -7.12 -3.60
C LEU A 121 16.12 -7.55 -4.59
N ASN A 122 15.74 -8.15 -5.72
CA ASN A 122 16.66 -8.82 -6.65
C ASN A 122 17.61 -9.79 -5.92
N LYS A 123 17.03 -10.64 -5.07
CA LYS A 123 17.75 -11.62 -4.23
C LYS A 123 17.25 -13.04 -4.49
N PRO A 124 18.11 -14.06 -4.33
CA PRO A 124 17.67 -15.44 -4.36
C PRO A 124 16.68 -15.72 -3.23
N PHE A 125 15.79 -16.68 -3.48
CA PHE A 125 14.78 -17.12 -2.53
C PHE A 125 14.79 -18.66 -2.50
N PRO A 126 14.68 -19.32 -1.34
CA PRO A 126 14.69 -20.79 -1.27
C PRO A 126 13.48 -21.40 -1.99
N GLU A 127 13.66 -22.61 -2.55
CA GLU A 127 12.56 -23.32 -3.23
C GLU A 127 11.47 -23.76 -2.24
N ASP A 128 11.84 -24.43 -1.15
CA ASP A 128 10.89 -24.93 -0.14
C ASP A 128 11.32 -24.53 1.28
N PRO A 129 11.26 -23.22 1.62
CA PRO A 129 11.73 -22.74 2.91
C PRO A 129 10.84 -23.26 4.04
N THR A 130 11.48 -23.68 5.13
CA THR A 130 10.81 -23.92 6.41
C THR A 130 10.33 -22.60 7.02
N ARG A 131 9.41 -22.68 7.99
CA ARG A 131 8.93 -21.51 8.76
C ARG A 131 10.08 -20.75 9.46
N GLN A 132 11.07 -21.49 9.98
CA GLN A 132 12.26 -20.88 10.59
C GLN A 132 13.12 -20.16 9.55
N GLU A 133 13.37 -20.78 8.39
CA GLU A 133 14.13 -20.12 7.32
C GLU A 133 13.42 -18.87 6.79
N MET A 134 12.08 -18.87 6.73
CA MET A 134 11.32 -17.67 6.40
C MET A 134 11.52 -16.55 7.43
N PHE A 135 11.49 -16.88 8.71
CA PHE A 135 11.78 -15.91 9.77
C PHE A 135 13.19 -15.34 9.66
N ASP A 136 14.19 -16.21 9.51
CA ASP A 136 15.59 -15.81 9.41
C ASP A 136 15.87 -14.95 8.14
N LEU A 137 15.06 -15.12 7.09
CA LEU A 137 15.12 -14.31 5.87
C LEU A 137 14.48 -12.92 6.01
N ILE A 138 13.43 -12.80 6.82
CA ILE A 138 12.59 -11.60 6.90
C ILE A 138 12.98 -10.69 8.06
N ASP A 139 13.24 -11.23 9.26
CA ASP A 139 13.60 -10.45 10.45
C ASP A 139 14.74 -9.43 10.20
N PRO A 140 15.82 -9.77 9.46
CA PRO A 140 16.87 -8.80 9.14
C PRO A 140 16.42 -7.64 8.22
N LEU A 141 15.29 -7.76 7.53
CA LEU A 141 14.71 -6.70 6.71
C LEU A 141 13.91 -5.70 7.55
N CYS A 142 13.40 -6.11 8.71
CA CYS A 142 12.56 -5.31 9.60
C CYS A 142 13.37 -4.30 10.43
N ASN A 143 14.63 -4.61 10.74
CA ASN A 143 15.48 -3.87 11.68
C ASN A 143 16.41 -2.82 11.02
N LYS A 144 15.89 -2.01 10.09
CA LYS A 144 16.67 -0.95 9.40
C LYS A 144 16.21 0.47 9.68
#